data_AF-A0A2V5TJK3-F1
#
_entry.id   AF-A0A2V5TJK3-F1
#
_cell.length_a   1.000
_cell.length_b   1.000
_cell.length_c   1.000
_cell.angle_alpha   90.00
_cell.angle_beta   90.00
_cell.angle_gamma   90.00
#
_symmetry.space_group_name_H-M   'P 1'
#
loop_
_entity.id
_entity.type
_entity.pdbx_description
1 polymer ?
#
loop_
_entity_poly.entity_id
_entity_poly.type
_entity_poly.pdbx_seq_one_letter_code
_entity_poly.pdbx_strand_id
1 'polypeptide(L)'
;MHLPPSKHASKFGVIKLHFRKRTRTLTYEQKGGWQSRADVNGISLDAHIHALYGLVLQHAGKSILMIGCGGGTLGTMLARAGRRVSLVEIDPVSIRLAKRYFGLPRNISCHVCDGLAYMQKNRRQYDVLIVDAFTGENIPAHMKDAAFFEAARRCLRRNGLVMVNVCLERKSD
;
A
#
# COMPACT_ATOMS: atom_id res chain seq x y z
N MET A 1 -21.90 -9.90 9.94
CA MET A 1 -20.45 -9.78 9.72
C MET A 1 -19.78 -9.88 11.08
N HIS A 2 -19.03 -10.94 11.36
CA HIS A 2 -18.33 -11.07 12.64
C HIS A 2 -17.22 -10.00 12.71
N LEU A 3 -17.21 -9.20 13.77
CA LEU A 3 -16.16 -8.21 14.00
C LEU A 3 -14.82 -8.94 14.15
N PRO A 4 -13.75 -8.50 13.47
CA PRO A 4 -12.43 -9.08 13.67
C PRO A 4 -12.01 -9.01 15.13
N PRO A 5 -11.14 -9.94 15.59
CA PRO A 5 -10.33 -9.69 16.77
C PRO A 5 -9.63 -8.34 16.60
N SER A 6 -9.67 -7.48 17.62
CA SER A 6 -9.16 -6.11 17.49
C SER A 6 -7.65 -6.03 17.37
N LYS A 7 -6.90 -7.11 17.65
CA LYS A 7 -5.44 -7.16 17.65
C LYS A 7 -4.93 -8.37 16.87
N HIS A 8 -3.89 -8.16 16.08
CA HIS A 8 -3.22 -9.18 15.29
C HIS A 8 -1.70 -9.05 15.48
N ALA A 9 -1.06 -10.13 15.94
CA ALA A 9 0.39 -10.16 16.11
C ALA A 9 1.09 -10.30 14.75
N SER A 10 2.16 -9.53 14.57
CA SER A 10 3.07 -9.61 13.42
C SER A 10 4.51 -9.41 13.89
N LYS A 11 5.47 -9.92 13.10
CA LYS A 11 6.91 -9.65 13.27
C LYS A 11 7.24 -8.15 13.20
N PHE A 12 6.37 -7.35 12.60
CA PHE A 12 6.54 -5.91 12.43
C PHE A 12 5.76 -5.08 13.47
N GLY A 13 5.22 -5.72 14.51
CA GLY A 13 4.44 -5.10 15.58
C GLY A 13 2.97 -5.50 15.54
N VAL A 14 2.22 -5.13 16.58
CA VAL A 14 0.79 -5.45 16.68
C VAL A 14 -0.01 -4.54 15.74
N ILE A 15 -0.83 -5.16 14.89
CA ILE A 15 -1.81 -4.47 14.06
C ILE A 15 -3.14 -4.47 14.81
N LYS A 16 -3.76 -3.30 14.96
CA LYS A 16 -5.07 -3.17 15.58
C LYS A 16 -6.11 -2.77 14.54
N LEU A 17 -7.28 -3.41 14.61
CA LEU A 17 -8.42 -3.08 13.76
C LEU A 17 -9.52 -2.45 14.60
N HIS A 18 -9.95 -1.24 14.20
CA HIS A 18 -10.98 -0.47 14.88
C HIS A 18 -12.17 -0.33 13.95
N PHE A 19 -13.30 -0.94 14.33
CA PHE A 19 -14.55 -0.77 13.57
C PHE A 19 -15.48 0.20 14.28
N ARG A 20 -15.88 1.26 13.56
CA ARG A 20 -16.83 2.25 14.06
C ARG A 20 -18.20 2.02 13.44
N LYS A 21 -19.13 1.42 14.21
CA LYS A 21 -20.48 1.06 13.75
C LYS A 21 -21.24 2.23 13.12
N ARG A 22 -21.24 3.41 13.75
CA ARG A 22 -21.99 4.61 13.31
C ARG A 22 -21.64 5.04 11.89
N THR A 23 -20.36 5.03 11.55
CA THR A 23 -19.86 5.47 10.23
C THR A 23 -19.51 4.30 9.31
N ARG A 24 -19.68 3.06 9.81
CA ARG A 24 -19.28 1.82 9.13
C ARG A 24 -17.84 1.88 8.61
N THR A 25 -16.95 2.43 9.42
CA THR A 25 -15.54 2.65 9.08
C THR A 25 -14.67 1.58 9.73
N LEU A 26 -13.71 1.05 8.98
CA LEU A 26 -12.63 0.22 9.50
C LEU A 26 -11.30 0.97 9.44
N THR A 27 -10.59 1.00 10.55
CA THR A 27 -9.25 1.60 10.66
C THR A 27 -8.21 0.53 10.98
N TYR A 28 -7.10 0.55 10.25
CA TYR A 28 -5.87 -0.19 10.54
C TYR A 28 -4.92 0.74 11.31
N GLU A 29 -4.55 0.36 12.53
CA GLU A 29 -3.53 1.03 13.33
C GLU A 29 -2.32 0.10 13.52
N GLN A 30 -1.11 0.63 13.39
CA GLN A 30 0.12 -0.09 13.74
C GLN A 30 1.18 0.90 14.21
N LYS A 31 1.90 0.53 15.29
CA LYS A 31 2.90 1.39 15.94
C LYS A 31 2.39 2.78 16.32
N GLY A 32 1.11 2.89 16.70
CA GLY A 32 0.48 4.16 17.09
C GLY A 32 -0.04 5.02 15.94
N GLY A 33 0.37 4.75 14.70
CA GLY A 33 -0.10 5.45 13.50
C GLY A 33 -1.32 4.80 12.85
N TRP A 34 -2.21 5.62 12.30
CA TRP A 34 -3.32 5.15 11.45
C TRP A 34 -2.80 4.92 10.04
N GLN A 35 -2.65 3.67 9.65
CA GLN A 35 -2.06 3.29 8.36
C GLN A 35 -3.11 3.25 7.23
N SER A 36 -4.37 2.95 7.56
CA SER A 36 -5.44 2.94 6.55
C SER A 36 -6.81 3.12 7.18
N ARG A 37 -7.69 3.87 6.50
CA ARG A 37 -9.12 3.92 6.82
C ARG A 37 -9.95 3.61 5.59
N ALA A 38 -10.98 2.79 5.77
CA ALA A 38 -11.87 2.42 4.67
C ALA A 38 -13.34 2.36 5.10
N ASP A 39 -14.23 2.53 4.12
CA ASP A 39 -15.60 2.08 4.24
C ASP A 39 -15.71 0.54 4.16
N VAL A 40 -16.92 0.02 4.30
CA VAL A 40 -17.19 -1.44 4.22
C VAL A 40 -16.89 -2.06 2.87
N ASN A 41 -16.73 -1.25 1.82
CA ASN A 41 -16.40 -1.72 0.49
C ASN A 41 -14.89 -1.72 0.26
N GLY A 42 -14.07 -1.17 1.17
CA GLY A 42 -12.63 -1.03 0.93
C GLY A 42 -12.24 0.23 0.16
N ILE A 43 -13.17 1.19 0.02
CA ILE A 43 -12.84 2.52 -0.51
C ILE A 43 -12.12 3.30 0.58
N SER A 44 -10.97 3.85 0.24
CA SER A 44 -10.18 4.66 1.18
C SER A 44 -10.96 5.88 1.65
N LEU A 45 -10.80 6.24 2.92
CA LEU A 45 -11.30 7.52 3.47
C LEU A 45 -10.19 8.56 3.60
N ASP A 46 -8.97 8.23 3.15
CA ASP A 46 -7.80 9.09 3.25
C ASP A 46 -7.56 9.83 1.93
N ALA A 47 -7.50 11.17 1.98
CA ALA A 47 -7.45 12.03 0.79
C ALA A 47 -6.20 11.79 -0.07
N HIS A 48 -5.04 11.52 0.53
CA HIS A 48 -3.80 11.25 -0.19
C HIS A 48 -3.89 9.97 -1.04
N ILE A 49 -4.65 8.96 -0.60
CA ILE A 49 -4.93 7.75 -1.38
C ILE A 49 -5.77 8.07 -2.61
N HIS A 50 -6.76 8.96 -2.48
CA HIS A 50 -7.56 9.42 -3.62
C HIS A 50 -6.74 10.25 -4.61
N ALA A 51 -5.79 11.07 -4.12
CA ALA A 51 -4.86 11.81 -4.99
C ALA A 51 -3.99 10.85 -5.82
N LEU A 52 -3.37 9.86 -5.18
CA LEU A 52 -2.61 8.82 -5.87
C LEU A 52 -3.49 8.07 -6.88
N TYR A 53 -4.68 7.61 -6.45
CA TYR A 53 -5.62 6.91 -7.31
C TYR A 53 -5.99 7.73 -8.56
N GLY A 54 -6.37 9.00 -8.39
CA GLY A 54 -6.77 9.88 -9.49
C GLY A 54 -5.65 10.10 -10.50
N LEU A 55 -4.43 10.37 -10.01
CA LEU A 55 -3.25 10.57 -10.86
C LEU A 55 -2.87 9.29 -11.62
N VAL A 56 -2.91 8.13 -10.98
CA VAL A 56 -2.66 6.83 -11.63
C VAL A 56 -3.68 6.56 -12.72
N LEU A 57 -4.94 6.96 -12.53
CA LEU A 57 -5.96 6.76 -13.54
C LEU A 57 -5.76 7.60 -14.81
N GLN A 58 -5.02 8.71 -14.73
CA GLN A 58 -4.67 9.51 -15.92
C GLN A 58 -3.60 8.84 -16.78
N HIS A 59 -2.88 7.84 -16.24
CA HIS A 59 -1.86 7.13 -17.00
C HIS A 59 -2.49 6.08 -17.93
N ALA A 60 -2.07 6.03 -19.19
CA ALA A 60 -2.60 5.10 -20.20
C ALA A 60 -2.23 3.62 -19.90
N GLY A 61 -1.08 3.39 -19.28
CA GLY A 61 -0.60 2.07 -18.90
C GLY A 61 -1.39 1.43 -17.75
N LYS A 62 -1.56 0.10 -17.79
CA LYS A 62 -2.46 -0.64 -16.87
C LYS A 62 -1.73 -1.45 -15.80
N SER A 63 -0.44 -1.71 -15.93
CA SER A 63 0.31 -2.53 -14.96
C SER A 63 1.00 -1.68 -13.91
N ILE A 64 0.75 -2.02 -12.65
CA ILE A 64 1.17 -1.25 -11.48
C ILE A 64 1.95 -2.16 -10.55
N LEU A 65 3.12 -1.70 -10.12
CA LEU A 65 3.82 -2.24 -8.95
C LEU A 65 3.53 -1.32 -7.77
N MET A 66 2.96 -1.86 -6.70
CA MET A 66 2.71 -1.14 -5.45
C MET A 66 3.57 -1.75 -4.35
N ILE A 67 4.46 -0.94 -3.76
CA ILE A 67 5.28 -1.31 -2.61
C ILE A 67 4.61 -0.74 -1.36
N GLY A 68 4.27 -1.64 -0.42
CA GLY A 68 3.41 -1.37 0.73
C GLY A 68 1.98 -1.84 0.50
N CYS A 69 1.32 -2.27 1.59
CA CYS A 69 -0.10 -2.66 1.57
C CYS A 69 -0.93 -1.84 2.56
N GLY A 70 -0.56 -1.86 3.85
CA GLY A 70 -1.48 -1.48 4.92
C GLY A 70 -2.82 -2.20 4.80
N GLY A 71 -3.94 -1.46 4.87
CA GLY A 71 -5.27 -1.98 4.57
C GLY A 71 -5.50 -2.34 3.10
N GLY A 72 -4.59 -2.00 2.18
CA GLY A 72 -4.68 -2.34 0.76
C GLY A 72 -5.75 -1.55 0.00
N THR A 73 -6.17 -0.39 0.52
CA THR A 73 -7.30 0.39 -0.03
C THR A 73 -6.98 0.94 -1.43
N LEU A 74 -5.78 1.47 -1.65
CA LEU A 74 -5.34 1.93 -2.98
C LEU A 74 -5.31 0.77 -3.98
N GLY A 75 -4.70 -0.36 -3.60
CA GLY A 75 -4.66 -1.57 -4.44
C GLY A 75 -6.06 -2.10 -4.77
N THR A 76 -6.99 -2.04 -3.81
CA THR A 76 -8.40 -2.41 -3.98
C THR A 76 -9.09 -1.51 -5.01
N MET A 77 -8.98 -0.19 -4.85
CA MET A 77 -9.59 0.79 -5.75
C MET A 77 -9.03 0.67 -7.17
N LEU A 78 -7.70 0.58 -7.32
CA LEU A 78 -7.04 0.44 -8.62
C LEU A 78 -7.44 -0.85 -9.34
N ALA A 79 -7.48 -1.98 -8.64
CA ALA A 79 -7.88 -3.25 -9.23
C ALA A 79 -9.34 -3.23 -9.72
N ARG A 80 -10.25 -2.61 -8.95
CA ARG A 80 -11.65 -2.44 -9.37
C ARG A 80 -11.81 -1.48 -10.54
N ALA A 81 -10.90 -0.51 -10.70
CA ALA A 81 -10.80 0.34 -11.88
C ALA A 81 -10.14 -0.37 -13.08
N GLY A 82 -9.94 -1.69 -13.03
CA GLY A 82 -9.39 -2.49 -14.14
C GLY A 82 -7.87 -2.39 -14.29
N ARG A 83 -7.14 -1.89 -13.29
CA ARG A 83 -5.67 -1.89 -13.29
C ARG A 83 -5.13 -3.24 -12.82
N ARG A 84 -4.00 -3.66 -13.40
CA ARG A 84 -3.30 -4.90 -13.03
C ARG A 84 -2.26 -4.59 -11.96
N VAL A 85 -2.65 -4.76 -10.70
CA VAL A 85 -1.80 -4.46 -9.54
C VAL A 85 -1.00 -5.70 -9.14
N SER A 86 0.32 -5.53 -9.04
CA SER A 86 1.21 -6.40 -8.26
C SER A 86 1.56 -5.68 -6.97
N LEU A 87 1.29 -6.30 -5.83
CA LEU A 87 1.52 -5.72 -4.51
C LEU A 87 2.72 -6.41 -3.84
N VAL A 88 3.63 -5.63 -3.26
CA VAL A 88 4.77 -6.12 -2.48
C VAL A 88 4.63 -5.58 -1.06
N GLU A 89 4.58 -6.47 -0.09
CA GLU A 89 4.43 -6.11 1.32
C GLU A 89 5.28 -7.05 2.17
N ILE A 90 6.04 -6.49 3.11
CA ILE A 90 6.96 -7.27 3.93
C ILE A 90 6.21 -8.05 5.01
N ASP A 91 5.05 -7.54 5.45
CA ASP A 91 4.21 -8.14 6.48
C ASP A 91 3.07 -9.01 5.86
N PRO A 92 3.17 -10.35 5.92
CA PRO A 92 2.11 -11.23 5.42
C PRO A 92 0.79 -11.10 6.20
N VAL A 93 0.83 -10.59 7.44
CA VAL A 93 -0.39 -10.31 8.22
C VAL A 93 -1.17 -9.16 7.60
N SER A 94 -0.49 -8.11 7.15
CA SER A 94 -1.10 -6.96 6.47
C SER A 94 -1.91 -7.40 5.25
N ILE A 95 -1.32 -8.18 4.34
CA ILE A 95 -2.00 -8.73 3.15
C ILE A 95 -3.25 -9.55 3.54
N ARG A 96 -3.13 -10.41 4.55
CA ARG A 96 -4.25 -11.25 5.01
C ARG A 96 -5.40 -10.40 5.52
N LEU A 97 -5.11 -9.36 6.31
CA LEU A 97 -6.13 -8.44 6.83
C LEU A 97 -6.75 -7.61 5.71
N ALA A 98 -5.95 -7.12 4.77
CA ALA A 98 -6.43 -6.40 3.59
C ALA A 98 -7.45 -7.22 2.79
N LYS A 99 -7.13 -8.48 2.48
CA LYS A 99 -8.04 -9.41 1.76
C LYS A 99 -9.30 -9.75 2.55
N ARG A 100 -9.20 -9.86 3.88
CA ARG A 100 -10.30 -10.33 4.72
C ARG A 100 -11.26 -9.22 5.13
N TYR A 101 -10.76 -8.01 5.37
CA TYR A 101 -11.54 -6.95 6.02
C TYR A 101 -11.61 -5.64 5.23
N PHE A 102 -10.67 -5.38 4.33
CA PHE A 102 -10.61 -4.13 3.54
C PHE A 102 -10.93 -4.34 2.06
N GLY A 103 -11.43 -5.51 1.67
CA GLY A 103 -11.96 -5.74 0.33
C GLY A 103 -10.91 -5.94 -0.77
N LEU A 104 -9.63 -6.15 -0.42
CA LEU A 104 -8.57 -6.42 -1.39
C LEU A 104 -8.91 -7.69 -2.19
N PRO A 105 -9.06 -7.62 -3.53
CA PRO A 105 -9.40 -8.78 -4.35
C PRO A 105 -8.42 -9.93 -4.17
N ARG A 106 -8.96 -11.15 -4.04
CA ARG A 106 -8.14 -12.35 -3.77
C ARG A 106 -7.15 -12.68 -4.88
N ASN A 107 -7.49 -12.33 -6.13
CA ASN A 107 -6.72 -12.57 -7.34
C ASN A 107 -5.61 -11.54 -7.60
N ILE A 108 -5.46 -10.51 -6.77
CA ILE A 108 -4.28 -9.63 -6.84
C ILE A 108 -3.02 -10.44 -6.49
N SER A 109 -1.98 -10.29 -7.32
CA SER A 109 -0.66 -10.87 -7.06
C SER A 109 -0.01 -10.14 -5.90
N CYS A 110 0.19 -10.84 -4.77
CA CYS A 110 0.85 -10.30 -3.59
C CYS A 110 2.17 -11.04 -3.35
N HIS A 111 3.24 -10.30 -3.13
CA HIS A 111 4.58 -10.82 -2.86
C HIS A 111 4.99 -10.43 -1.45
N VAL A 112 5.39 -11.42 -0.64
CA VAL A 112 5.80 -11.21 0.76
C VAL A 112 7.32 -11.04 0.81
N CYS A 113 7.79 -9.81 0.67
CA CYS A 113 9.23 -9.48 0.73
C CYS A 113 9.45 -7.97 0.85
N ASP A 114 10.72 -7.59 1.04
CA ASP A 114 11.15 -6.19 0.93
C ASP A 114 11.02 -5.67 -0.52
N GLY A 115 10.59 -4.41 -0.67
CA GLY A 115 10.33 -3.78 -1.96
C GLY A 115 11.59 -3.59 -2.81
N LEU A 116 12.71 -3.19 -2.20
CA LEU A 116 13.98 -3.05 -2.92
C LEU A 116 14.48 -4.41 -3.40
N ALA A 117 14.47 -5.41 -2.51
CA ALA A 117 14.86 -6.78 -2.84
C ALA A 117 13.99 -7.37 -3.97
N TYR A 118 12.69 -7.08 -3.98
CA TYR A 118 11.79 -7.48 -5.07
C TYR A 118 12.21 -6.84 -6.40
N MET A 119 12.45 -5.52 -6.42
CA MET A 119 12.83 -4.79 -7.63
C MET A 119 14.21 -5.20 -8.16
N GLN A 120 15.15 -5.57 -7.28
CA GLN A 120 16.47 -6.05 -7.70
C GLN A 120 16.42 -7.43 -8.34
N LYS A 121 15.52 -8.32 -7.86
CA LYS A 121 15.41 -9.70 -8.37
C LYS A 121 14.49 -9.83 -9.57
N ASN A 122 13.42 -9.03 -9.64
CA ASN A 122 12.41 -9.13 -10.68
C ASN A 122 12.83 -8.37 -11.95
N ARG A 123 12.66 -8.99 -13.11
CA ARG A 123 12.95 -8.37 -14.42
C ARG A 123 11.72 -7.78 -15.11
N ARG A 124 10.54 -7.90 -14.49
CA ARG A 124 9.30 -7.36 -15.04
C ARG A 124 9.28 -5.83 -14.98
N GLN A 125 8.82 -5.22 -16.07
CA GLN A 125 8.58 -3.78 -16.14
C GLN A 125 7.09 -3.45 -15.94
N TYR A 126 6.85 -2.31 -15.31
CA TYR A 126 5.54 -1.77 -14.95
C TYR A 126 5.34 -0.39 -15.56
N ASP A 127 4.08 -0.01 -15.77
CA ASP A 127 3.74 1.32 -16.27
C ASP A 127 3.79 2.35 -15.13
N VAL A 128 3.40 1.93 -13.93
CA VAL A 128 3.43 2.77 -12.73
C VAL A 128 4.06 2.01 -11.58
N LEU A 129 4.97 2.67 -10.86
CA LEU A 129 5.48 2.26 -9.56
C LEU A 129 4.90 3.19 -8.49
N ILE A 130 4.26 2.62 -7.49
CA ILE A 130 3.76 3.34 -6.32
C ILE A 130 4.56 2.87 -5.10
N VAL A 131 5.11 3.81 -4.36
CA VAL A 131 5.82 3.57 -3.10
C VAL A 131 4.97 4.18 -1.98
N ASP A 132 4.30 3.32 -1.24
CA ASP A 132 3.40 3.65 -0.14
C ASP A 132 3.75 2.77 1.07
N ALA A 133 5.02 2.81 1.45
CA ALA A 133 5.61 1.95 2.47
C ALA A 133 6.24 2.78 3.59
N PHE A 134 5.73 2.57 4.81
CA PHE A 134 6.19 3.27 6.01
C PHE A 134 6.55 2.28 7.10
N THR A 135 7.53 2.67 7.93
CA THR A 135 7.82 2.05 9.22
C THR A 135 7.50 3.08 10.30
N GLY A 136 6.31 2.98 10.89
CA GLY A 136 5.78 4.08 11.71
C GLY A 136 5.38 5.25 10.80
N GLU A 137 6.01 6.40 10.97
CA GLU A 137 5.77 7.62 10.17
C GLU A 137 6.85 7.85 9.09
N ASN A 138 7.88 7.01 9.03
CA ASN A 138 9.05 7.21 8.17
C ASN A 138 9.14 6.19 7.03
N ILE A 139 9.56 6.66 5.85
CA ILE A 139 10.00 5.79 4.74
C ILE A 139 11.32 5.10 5.17
N PRO A 140 11.46 3.76 5.01
CA PRO A 140 12.70 3.05 5.33
C PRO A 140 13.94 3.70 4.68
N ALA A 141 15.05 3.79 5.41
CA ALA A 141 16.25 4.50 4.96
C ALA A 141 16.73 4.03 3.58
N HIS A 142 16.81 2.72 3.37
CA HIS A 142 17.26 2.11 2.12
C HIS A 142 16.35 2.36 0.92
N MET A 143 15.09 2.79 1.16
CA MET A 143 14.17 3.18 0.08
C MET A 143 14.33 4.65 -0.33
N LYS A 144 15.22 5.41 0.34
CA LYS A 144 15.57 6.79 -0.01
C LYS A 144 16.93 6.89 -0.71
N ASP A 145 17.67 5.80 -0.79
CA ASP A 145 19.01 5.76 -1.36
C ASP A 145 19.00 5.61 -2.89
N ALA A 146 20.11 5.97 -3.53
CA ALA A 146 20.28 5.88 -4.98
C ALA A 146 19.96 4.48 -5.53
N ALA A 147 20.37 3.42 -4.81
CA ALA A 147 20.11 2.04 -5.20
C ALA A 147 18.62 1.72 -5.37
N PHE A 148 17.74 2.37 -4.58
CA PHE A 148 16.30 2.23 -4.71
C PHE A 148 15.79 2.88 -5.99
N PHE A 149 16.18 4.13 -6.25
CA PHE A 149 15.74 4.85 -7.45
C PHE A 149 16.30 4.24 -8.74
N GLU A 150 17.50 3.65 -8.70
CA GLU A 150 18.02 2.86 -9.81
C GLU A 150 17.21 1.59 -10.07
N ALA A 151 16.83 0.86 -9.01
CA ALA A 151 15.98 -0.32 -9.13
C ALA A 151 14.58 0.06 -9.63
N ALA A 152 14.01 1.15 -9.13
CA ALA A 152 12.75 1.72 -9.59
C ALA A 152 12.80 2.05 -11.10
N ARG A 153 13.86 2.73 -11.55
CA ARG A 153 14.07 3.05 -12.97
C ARG A 153 14.12 1.80 -13.85
N ARG A 154 14.78 0.74 -13.40
CA ARG A 154 14.83 -0.55 -14.13
C ARG A 154 13.48 -1.26 -14.19
N CYS A 155 12.65 -1.09 -13.15
CA CYS A 155 11.31 -1.69 -13.07
C CYS A 155 10.25 -0.91 -13.86
N LEU A 156 10.54 0.28 -14.37
CA LEU A 156 9.60 1.06 -15.16
C LEU A 156 9.79 0.81 -16.64
N ARG A 157 8.67 0.81 -17.38
CA ARG A 157 8.69 0.92 -18.84
C ARG A 157 9.17 2.30 -19.27
N ARG A 158 9.50 2.44 -20.56
CA ARG A 158 9.67 3.76 -21.18
C ARG A 158 8.41 4.59 -20.96
N ASN A 159 8.56 5.82 -20.48
CA ASN A 159 7.49 6.73 -20.05
C ASN A 159 6.71 6.27 -18.81
N GLY A 160 7.23 5.31 -18.04
CA GLY A 160 6.62 4.90 -16.79
C GLY A 160 6.72 5.97 -15.71
N LEU A 161 5.78 5.96 -14.77
CA LEU A 161 5.68 6.93 -13.68
C LEU A 161 6.07 6.27 -12.35
N VAL A 162 6.85 6.98 -11.53
CA VAL A 162 7.02 6.66 -10.11
C VAL A 162 6.25 7.67 -9.28
N MET A 163 5.52 7.19 -8.28
CA MET A 163 4.81 8.00 -7.29
C MET A 163 5.22 7.55 -5.90
N VAL A 164 5.65 8.48 -5.07
CA VAL A 164 6.11 8.19 -3.70
C VAL A 164 5.22 8.97 -2.75
N ASN A 165 4.55 8.26 -1.85
CA ASN A 165 3.85 8.87 -0.73
C ASN A 165 4.88 9.26 0.33
N VAL A 166 4.89 10.53 0.74
CA VAL A 166 5.84 11.05 1.72
C VAL A 166 5.06 11.73 2.85
N CYS A 167 5.23 11.22 4.07
CA CYS A 167 4.76 11.88 5.27
C CYS A 167 5.87 12.80 5.78
N LEU A 168 5.54 14.06 6.05
CA LEU A 168 6.45 15.04 6.61
C LEU A 168 5.98 15.38 8.02
N GLU A 169 6.84 15.15 9.01
CA GLU A 169 6.64 15.69 10.35
C GLU A 169 7.03 17.17 10.35
N ARG A 170 6.14 18.02 10.85
CA ARG A 170 6.48 19.41 11.10
C ARG A 170 7.28 19.42 12.40
N LYS A 171 8.52 19.92 12.38
CA LYS A 171 9.26 20.16 13.64
C LYS A 171 8.41 21.09 14.50
N SER A 172 8.16 20.69 15.74
CA SER A 172 7.72 21.61 16.77
C SER A 172 8.86 22.62 16.97
N ASP A 173 8.56 23.90 16.77
CA ASP A 173 9.47 25.00 17.13
C ASP A 173 9.70 25.04 18.64
#